data_AF-A0A4Y3QNY3-F1
#
_entry.id   AF-A0A4Y3QNY3-F1
#
_cell.length_a   1.000
_cell.length_b   1.000
_cell.length_c   1.000
_cell.angle_alpha   90.00
_cell.angle_beta   90.00
_cell.angle_gamma   90.00
#
_symmetry.space_group_name_H-M   'P 1'
#
loop_
_entity.id
_entity.type
_entity.pdbx_description
1 polymer ?
#
loop_
_entity_poly.entity_id
_entity_poly.type
_entity_poly.pdbx_seq_one_letter_code
_entity_poly.pdbx_strand_id
1 'polypeptide(L)'
;MPRSSRLLALLAAATLLPGLAACSTTVAMQPAKNANDPACAEITSRLPQTISGQNRRWTDAQSTGAWGDPTAILMTCGLETPGPSTLPCRPFNGVDWLVDESQAAENRYTLTTFGRSPAVQVYLDYKEASSADVAQALGPLISQYLPSTGAVCTSASDATPSPSPTP
;
A
#
# COMPACT_ATOMS: atom_id res chain seq x y z
N MET A 1 -33.01 -53.31 -24.38
CA MET A 1 -32.64 -51.90 -24.63
C MET A 1 -33.59 -50.99 -23.85
N PRO A 2 -33.23 -49.85 -23.25
CA PRO A 2 -32.03 -49.46 -22.49
C PRO A 2 -32.45 -48.87 -21.11
N ARG A 3 -32.32 -49.59 -19.99
CA ARG A 3 -32.68 -49.06 -18.64
C ARG A 3 -31.48 -48.63 -17.77
N SER A 4 -30.25 -48.82 -18.26
CA SER A 4 -29.02 -48.58 -17.49
C SER A 4 -28.43 -47.17 -17.67
N SER A 5 -28.83 -46.43 -18.72
CA SER A 5 -28.23 -45.13 -19.05
C SER A 5 -28.71 -43.97 -18.15
N ARG A 6 -29.84 -44.10 -17.45
CA ARG A 6 -30.38 -43.03 -16.58
C ARG A 6 -29.65 -42.90 -15.24
N LEU A 7 -29.05 -43.98 -14.74
CA LEU A 7 -28.36 -43.99 -13.43
C LEU A 7 -26.96 -43.37 -13.51
N LEU A 8 -26.26 -43.53 -14.65
CA LEU A 8 -24.95 -42.90 -14.85
C LEU A 8 -25.01 -41.37 -15.02
N ALA A 9 -26.13 -40.82 -15.50
CA ALA A 9 -26.28 -39.37 -15.69
C ALA A 9 -26.43 -38.60 -14.36
N LEU A 10 -26.96 -39.25 -13.31
CA LEU A 10 -27.17 -38.63 -11.99
C LEU A 10 -25.88 -38.57 -11.15
N LEU A 11 -24.96 -39.53 -11.33
CA LEU A 11 -23.66 -39.52 -10.64
C LEU A 11 -22.66 -38.51 -11.24
N ALA A 12 -22.81 -38.16 -12.52
CA ALA A 12 -21.97 -37.14 -13.17
C ALA A 12 -22.36 -35.70 -12.78
N ALA A 13 -23.58 -35.46 -12.30
CA ALA A 13 -24.04 -34.13 -11.89
C ALA A 13 -23.62 -33.75 -10.46
N ALA A 14 -23.26 -34.73 -9.61
CA ALA A 14 -22.93 -34.50 -8.20
C ALA A 14 -21.47 -34.09 -7.94
N THR A 15 -20.58 -34.22 -8.93
CA THR A 15 -19.14 -33.93 -8.79
C THR A 15 -18.74 -32.50 -9.20
N LEU A 16 -19.67 -31.68 -9.69
CA LEU A 16 -19.39 -30.34 -10.21
C LEU A 16 -19.44 -29.20 -9.17
N LEU A 17 -19.61 -29.52 -7.87
CA LEU A 17 -19.98 -28.51 -6.86
C LEU A 17 -18.97 -28.12 -5.76
N PRO A 18 -17.76 -28.70 -5.56
CA PRO A 18 -16.83 -28.13 -4.59
C PRO A 18 -15.82 -27.21 -5.29
N GLY A 19 -16.21 -25.97 -5.59
CA GLY A 19 -15.27 -25.06 -6.28
C GLY A 19 -15.53 -23.55 -6.22
N LEU A 20 -16.61 -23.06 -5.61
CA LEU A 20 -16.91 -21.61 -5.61
C LEU A 20 -16.50 -20.86 -4.33
N ALA A 21 -15.82 -21.51 -3.38
CA ALA A 21 -15.30 -20.85 -2.18
C ALA A 21 -13.89 -20.28 -2.41
N ALA A 22 -13.71 -19.45 -3.43
CA ALA A 22 -12.54 -18.59 -3.58
C ALA A 22 -13.00 -17.14 -3.81
N CYS A 23 -14.01 -16.70 -3.05
CA CYS A 23 -14.28 -15.28 -2.89
C CYS A 23 -13.11 -14.68 -2.11
N SER A 24 -12.02 -14.30 -2.81
CA SER A 24 -11.03 -13.38 -2.28
C SER A 24 -11.80 -12.13 -1.83
N THR A 25 -11.95 -11.94 -0.53
CA THR A 25 -12.74 -10.83 0.00
C THR A 25 -11.99 -9.56 -0.34
N THR A 26 -12.63 -8.71 -1.13
CA THR A 26 -12.12 -7.39 -1.49
C THR A 26 -11.95 -6.58 -0.21
N VAL A 27 -10.80 -5.95 -0.05
CA VAL A 27 -10.50 -5.11 1.12
C VAL A 27 -11.17 -3.77 0.92
N ALA A 28 -12.12 -3.45 1.80
CA ALA A 28 -12.82 -2.17 1.79
C ALA A 28 -11.86 -1.03 2.17
N MET A 29 -11.75 -0.02 1.32
CA MET A 29 -10.87 1.14 1.54
C MET A 29 -11.58 2.44 1.15
N GLN A 30 -10.93 3.58 1.41
CA GLN A 30 -11.39 4.89 0.96
C GLN A 30 -10.34 5.49 0.02
N PRO A 31 -10.75 6.07 -1.13
CA PRO A 31 -9.82 6.75 -2.00
C PRO A 31 -9.36 8.07 -1.34
N ALA A 32 -8.12 8.47 -1.61
CA ALA A 32 -7.65 9.80 -1.24
C ALA A 32 -8.24 10.88 -2.17
N LYS A 33 -8.15 12.15 -1.75
CA LYS A 33 -8.72 13.30 -2.47
C LYS A 33 -8.27 13.39 -3.93
N ASN A 34 -7.00 13.07 -4.22
CA ASN A 34 -6.42 13.10 -5.56
C ASN A 34 -6.18 11.69 -6.11
N ALA A 35 -6.97 10.68 -5.70
CA ALA A 35 -6.80 9.30 -6.14
C ALA A 35 -6.97 9.11 -7.66
N ASN A 36 -7.64 10.05 -8.34
CA ASN A 36 -7.81 10.07 -9.79
C ASN A 36 -6.63 10.68 -10.56
N ASP A 37 -5.54 11.07 -9.88
CA ASP A 37 -4.33 11.56 -10.53
C ASP A 37 -3.72 10.47 -11.44
N PRO A 38 -3.40 10.77 -12.72
CA PRO A 38 -2.82 9.80 -13.64
C PRO A 38 -1.53 9.14 -13.13
N ALA A 39 -0.71 9.84 -12.34
CA ALA A 39 0.52 9.27 -11.78
C ALA A 39 0.22 8.14 -10.78
N CYS A 40 -0.89 8.23 -10.03
CA CYS A 40 -1.34 7.15 -9.16
C CYS A 40 -1.81 5.92 -9.95
N ALA A 41 -2.41 6.11 -11.14
CA ALA A 41 -2.78 5.00 -12.02
C ALA A 41 -1.53 4.24 -12.53
N GLU A 42 -0.44 4.96 -12.84
CA GLU A 42 0.82 4.34 -13.28
C GLU A 42 1.42 3.43 -12.20
N ILE A 43 1.38 3.82 -10.94
CA ILE A 43 1.88 2.99 -9.82
C ILE A 43 0.92 1.83 -9.54
N THR A 44 -0.37 2.11 -9.42
CA THR A 44 -1.36 1.12 -8.96
C THR A 44 -1.57 -0.04 -9.95
N SER A 45 -1.39 0.23 -11.24
CA SER A 45 -1.38 -0.78 -12.31
C SER A 45 -0.15 -1.70 -12.29
N ARG A 46 0.92 -1.31 -11.59
CA ARG A 46 2.21 -2.03 -11.53
C ARG A 46 2.53 -2.55 -10.13
N LEU A 47 1.56 -2.55 -9.22
CA LEU A 47 1.78 -3.02 -7.86
C LEU A 47 2.28 -4.47 -7.84
N PRO A 48 3.27 -4.78 -6.99
CA PRO A 48 3.83 -6.11 -6.88
C PRO A 48 2.77 -7.09 -6.34
N GLN A 49 2.88 -8.34 -6.77
CA GLN A 49 2.00 -9.41 -6.28
C GLN A 49 2.27 -9.76 -4.82
N THR A 50 3.47 -9.47 -4.31
CA THR A 50 3.89 -9.79 -2.93
C THR A 50 4.76 -8.68 -2.34
N ILE A 51 4.60 -8.41 -1.04
CA ILE A 51 5.49 -7.56 -0.24
C ILE A 51 5.68 -8.23 1.12
N SER A 52 6.93 -8.38 1.60
CA SER A 52 7.24 -9.13 2.84
C SER A 52 6.58 -10.51 2.93
N GLY A 53 6.47 -11.23 1.81
CA GLY A 53 5.78 -12.53 1.75
C GLY A 53 4.25 -12.47 1.82
N GLN A 54 3.66 -11.28 2.00
CA GLN A 54 2.22 -11.06 2.01
C GLN A 54 1.67 -10.97 0.59
N ASN A 55 0.67 -11.78 0.26
CA ASN A 55 0.04 -11.79 -1.07
C ASN A 55 -0.89 -10.60 -1.27
N ARG A 56 -0.87 -10.01 -2.48
CA ARG A 56 -1.73 -8.91 -2.87
C ARG A 56 -3.20 -9.33 -2.88
N ARG A 57 -4.07 -8.40 -2.49
CA ARG A 57 -5.53 -8.52 -2.51
C ARG A 57 -6.16 -7.41 -3.31
N TRP A 58 -7.37 -7.68 -3.79
CA TRP A 58 -8.20 -6.65 -4.43
C TRP A 58 -8.74 -5.67 -3.40
N THR A 59 -8.84 -4.41 -3.82
CA THR A 59 -9.44 -3.31 -3.05
C THR A 59 -10.59 -2.70 -3.85
N ASP A 60 -11.53 -2.04 -3.19
CA ASP A 60 -12.72 -1.43 -3.82
C ASP A 60 -12.60 0.09 -4.02
N ALA A 61 -11.46 0.68 -3.66
CA ALA A 61 -11.19 2.11 -3.79
C ALA A 61 -10.13 2.40 -4.86
N GLN A 62 -10.29 3.54 -5.55
CA GLN A 62 -9.31 3.99 -6.54
C GLN A 62 -7.94 4.23 -5.92
N SER A 63 -6.89 3.90 -6.67
CA SER A 63 -5.50 4.15 -6.31
C SER A 63 -5.09 3.60 -4.94
N THR A 64 -5.63 2.44 -4.59
CA THR A 64 -5.30 1.71 -3.36
C THR A 64 -4.68 0.34 -3.64
N GLY A 65 -4.04 -0.24 -2.63
CA GLY A 65 -3.53 -1.61 -2.65
C GLY A 65 -3.55 -2.23 -1.26
N ALA A 66 -3.70 -3.55 -1.19
CA ALA A 66 -3.70 -4.29 0.06
C ALA A 66 -2.91 -5.60 -0.06
N TRP A 67 -2.26 -6.04 1.02
CA TRP A 67 -1.55 -7.31 1.08
C TRP A 67 -1.79 -8.02 2.42
N GLY A 68 -1.86 -9.34 2.39
CA GLY A 68 -2.00 -10.22 3.56
C GLY A 68 -3.44 -10.62 3.89
N ASP A 69 -3.60 -11.76 4.57
CA ASP A 69 -4.89 -12.21 5.11
C ASP A 69 -4.68 -12.89 6.49
N PRO A 70 -4.91 -12.19 7.63
CA PRO A 70 -5.44 -10.83 7.77
C PRO A 70 -4.58 -9.74 7.10
N THR A 71 -5.19 -8.61 6.71
CA THR A 71 -4.49 -7.55 5.98
C THR A 71 -3.36 -6.94 6.82
N ALA A 72 -2.14 -7.05 6.32
CA ALA A 72 -0.93 -6.56 6.97
C ALA A 72 -0.43 -5.24 6.38
N ILE A 73 -0.75 -4.93 5.12
CA ILE A 73 -0.28 -3.72 4.43
C ILE A 73 -1.45 -3.09 3.66
N LEU A 74 -1.64 -1.79 3.83
CA LEU A 74 -2.61 -0.97 3.09
C LEU A 74 -1.90 0.23 2.47
N MET A 75 -2.02 0.41 1.17
CA MET A 75 -1.45 1.54 0.43
C MET A 75 -2.57 2.41 -0.14
N THR A 76 -2.42 3.72 -0.03
CA THR A 76 -3.27 4.72 -0.68
C THR A 76 -2.40 5.75 -1.39
N CYS A 77 -2.65 6.00 -2.68
CA CYS A 77 -2.04 7.07 -3.46
C CYS A 77 -3.04 8.20 -3.69
N GLY A 78 -2.58 9.44 -3.77
CA GLY A 78 -3.43 10.60 -4.04
C GLY A 78 -3.67 11.47 -2.81
N LEU A 79 -2.85 11.33 -1.77
CA LEU A 79 -2.88 12.22 -0.62
C LEU A 79 -2.32 13.60 -1.00
N GLU A 80 -2.69 14.61 -0.21
CA GLU A 80 -2.04 15.91 -0.25
C GLU A 80 -0.55 15.76 0.08
N THR A 81 0.31 16.48 -0.65
CA THR A 81 1.75 16.44 -0.41
C THR A 81 2.06 16.97 0.99
N PRO A 82 2.72 16.18 1.85
CA PRO A 82 3.07 16.63 3.19
C PRO A 82 4.06 17.79 3.13
N GLY A 83 3.82 18.81 3.96
CA GLY A 83 4.79 19.86 4.25
C GLY A 83 5.89 19.38 5.20
N PRO A 84 6.81 20.27 5.63
CA PRO A 84 7.81 19.97 6.64
C PRO A 84 7.18 19.36 7.90
N SER A 85 7.83 18.34 8.46
CA SER A 85 7.32 17.56 9.59
C SER A 85 8.42 17.27 10.60
N THR A 86 8.02 17.04 11.85
CA THR A 86 8.90 16.59 12.94
C THR A 86 8.96 15.06 13.05
N LEU A 87 8.16 14.34 12.25
CA LEU A 87 8.21 12.88 12.18
C LEU A 87 9.59 12.41 11.71
N PRO A 88 10.07 11.24 12.19
CA PRO A 88 11.26 10.61 11.64
C PRO A 88 11.16 10.49 10.11
N CYS A 89 12.10 11.15 9.41
CA CYS A 89 12.22 11.06 7.95
C CYS A 89 13.35 10.09 7.59
N ARG A 90 13.10 9.14 6.69
CA ARG A 90 14.07 8.13 6.27
C ARG A 90 14.14 8.04 4.74
N PRO A 91 15.31 8.30 4.12
CA PRO A 91 15.51 8.06 2.71
C PRO A 91 15.64 6.56 2.44
N PHE A 92 14.95 6.06 1.42
CA PHE A 92 15.06 4.68 0.98
C PHE A 92 14.84 4.58 -0.53
N ASN A 93 15.83 4.06 -1.26
CA ASN A 93 15.80 3.90 -2.72
C ASN A 93 15.34 5.14 -3.50
N GLY A 94 15.82 6.33 -3.11
CA GLY A 94 15.49 7.58 -3.80
C GLY A 94 14.08 8.11 -3.52
N VAL A 95 13.40 7.57 -2.51
CA VAL A 95 12.14 8.08 -1.97
C VAL A 95 12.32 8.35 -0.50
N ASP A 96 11.92 9.54 -0.07
CA ASP A 96 11.95 9.92 1.32
C ASP A 96 10.61 9.59 1.98
N TRP A 97 10.65 9.06 3.19
CA TRP A 97 9.48 8.60 3.91
C TRP A 97 9.40 9.23 5.30
N LEU A 98 8.28 9.88 5.59
CA LEU A 98 7.88 10.21 6.95
C LEU A 98 7.34 8.95 7.61
N VAL A 99 7.85 8.62 8.80
CA VAL A 99 7.46 7.45 9.58
C VAL A 99 6.70 7.92 10.80
N ASP A 100 5.41 7.61 10.86
CA ASP A 100 4.58 7.82 12.05
C ASP A 100 4.46 6.51 12.84
N GLU A 101 5.03 6.53 14.04
CA GLU A 101 5.06 5.41 14.99
C GLU A 101 4.10 5.64 16.18
N SER A 102 3.18 6.62 16.09
CA SER A 102 2.23 6.92 17.16
C SER A 102 1.32 5.74 17.54
N GLN A 103 1.16 4.77 16.64
CA GLN A 103 0.36 3.55 16.82
C GLN A 103 1.24 2.29 16.99
N ALA A 104 2.52 2.46 17.34
CA ALA A 104 3.46 1.35 17.51
C ALA A 104 3.00 0.33 18.57
N ALA A 105 2.34 0.79 19.64
CA ALA A 105 1.80 -0.10 20.67
C ALA A 105 0.77 -1.13 20.13
N GLU A 106 0.16 -0.83 18.98
CA GLU A 106 -0.79 -1.69 18.27
C GLU A 106 -0.15 -2.43 17.09
N ASN A 107 1.18 -2.45 17.03
CA ASN A 107 2.01 -2.98 15.96
C ASN A 107 1.89 -2.24 14.62
N ARG A 108 1.41 -0.99 14.61
CA ARG A 108 1.14 -0.26 13.35
C ARG A 108 2.10 0.89 13.12
N TYR A 109 2.64 0.94 11.90
CA TYR A 109 3.37 2.09 11.37
C TYR A 109 2.65 2.69 10.17
N THR A 110 2.78 4.01 10.02
CA THR A 110 2.33 4.73 8.83
C THR A 110 3.53 5.37 8.13
N LEU A 111 3.76 4.98 6.89
CA LEU A 111 4.81 5.55 6.03
C LEU A 111 4.14 6.49 5.03
N THR A 112 4.59 7.73 4.95
CA THR A 112 4.08 8.69 3.95
C THR A 112 5.24 9.24 3.14
N THR A 113 5.14 9.21 1.81
CA THR A 113 6.20 9.74 0.93
C THR A 113 6.36 11.24 1.16
N PHE A 114 7.60 11.67 1.41
CA PHE A 114 8.02 13.06 1.42
C PHE A 114 8.65 13.42 0.07
N GLY A 115 8.44 14.67 -0.39
CA GLY A 115 9.03 15.11 -1.64
C GLY A 115 8.36 14.58 -2.91
N ARG A 116 7.14 14.03 -2.82
CA ARG A 116 6.37 13.48 -3.94
C ARG A 116 4.96 14.10 -4.04
N SER A 117 4.47 14.26 -5.26
CA SER A 117 3.11 14.77 -5.52
C SER A 117 2.43 13.99 -6.65
N PRO A 118 1.26 13.39 -6.40
CA PRO A 118 0.60 13.22 -5.09
C PRO A 118 1.42 12.38 -4.09
N ALA A 119 1.07 12.45 -2.80
CA ALA A 119 1.70 11.61 -1.80
C ALA A 119 1.08 10.19 -1.77
N VAL A 120 1.93 9.21 -1.46
CA VAL A 120 1.54 7.83 -1.15
C VAL A 120 1.68 7.61 0.34
N GLN A 121 0.68 6.97 0.93
CA GLN A 121 0.68 6.54 2.31
C GLN A 121 0.54 5.02 2.37
N VAL A 122 1.30 4.40 3.27
CA VAL A 122 1.24 2.98 3.57
C VAL A 122 1.06 2.78 5.06
N TYR A 123 0.00 2.10 5.45
CA TYR A 123 -0.15 1.53 6.79
C TYR A 123 0.34 0.10 6.76
N LEU A 124 1.11 -0.31 7.77
CA LEU A 124 1.53 -1.69 7.92
C LEU A 124 1.49 -2.19 9.36
N ASP A 125 1.23 -3.47 9.55
CA ASP A 125 1.55 -4.21 10.77
C ASP A 125 3.03 -4.63 10.73
N TYR A 126 3.87 -4.03 11.57
CA TYR A 126 5.31 -4.25 11.52
C TYR A 126 5.75 -5.62 12.04
N LYS A 127 4.84 -6.41 12.66
CA LYS A 127 5.13 -7.81 13.01
C LYS A 127 5.03 -8.74 11.80
N GLU A 128 4.19 -8.37 10.84
CA GLU A 128 3.87 -9.18 9.66
C GLU A 128 4.56 -8.70 8.38
N ALA A 129 4.97 -7.43 8.33
CA ALA A 129 5.63 -6.82 7.18
C ALA A 129 6.73 -5.83 7.61
N SER A 130 7.80 -5.75 6.81
CA SER A 130 8.92 -4.84 7.07
C SER A 130 8.74 -3.52 6.33
N SER A 131 8.95 -2.39 7.01
CA SER A 131 8.98 -1.06 6.38
C SER A 131 10.05 -0.98 5.27
N ALA A 132 11.18 -1.68 5.44
CA ALA A 132 12.24 -1.71 4.43
C ALA A 132 11.82 -2.49 3.17
N ASP A 133 11.10 -3.61 3.33
CA ASP A 133 10.59 -4.38 2.18
C ASP A 133 9.50 -3.60 1.44
N VAL A 134 8.62 -2.90 2.16
CA VAL A 134 7.62 -2.00 1.57
C VAL A 134 8.30 -0.93 0.74
N ALA A 135 9.30 -0.24 1.32
CA ALA A 135 10.04 0.81 0.63
C ALA A 135 10.86 0.26 -0.55
N GLN A 136 11.40 -0.96 -0.44
CA GLN A 136 12.09 -1.66 -1.53
C GLN A 136 11.14 -1.96 -2.69
N ALA A 137 9.95 -2.47 -2.38
CA ALA A 137 8.99 -2.90 -3.38
C ALA A 137 8.29 -1.73 -4.09
N LEU A 138 7.95 -0.67 -3.35
CA LEU A 138 7.21 0.47 -3.90
C LEU A 138 8.10 1.63 -4.34
N GLY A 139 9.29 1.79 -3.73
CA GLY A 139 10.20 2.90 -3.97
C GLY A 139 10.55 3.13 -5.45
N PRO A 140 10.92 2.10 -6.24
CA PRO A 140 11.21 2.27 -7.67
C PRO A 140 10.00 2.75 -8.48
N LEU A 141 8.79 2.28 -8.17
CA LEU A 141 7.56 2.73 -8.84
C LEU A 141 7.27 4.19 -8.49
N ILE A 142 7.38 4.53 -7.21
CA ILE A 142 7.17 5.90 -6.72
C ILE A 142 8.18 6.86 -7.33
N SER A 143 9.47 6.49 -7.33
CA SER A 143 10.52 7.38 -7.83
C SER A 143 10.42 7.63 -9.34
N GLN A 144 9.98 6.61 -10.09
CA GLN A 144 9.83 6.67 -11.55
C GLN A 144 8.57 7.41 -11.99
N TYR A 145 7.43 7.18 -11.33
CA TYR A 145 6.12 7.63 -11.83
C TYR A 145 5.53 8.81 -11.07
N LEU A 146 5.96 9.09 -9.83
CA LEU A 146 5.49 10.28 -9.09
C LEU A 146 6.48 11.45 -9.23
N PRO A 147 6.00 12.62 -9.69
CA PRO A 147 6.79 13.85 -9.71
C PRO A 147 7.44 14.14 -8.36
N SER A 148 8.72 14.51 -8.40
CA SER A 148 9.40 15.05 -7.22
C SER A 148 9.04 16.52 -7.02
N THR A 149 8.85 16.92 -5.77
CA THR A 149 8.63 18.33 -5.39
C THR A 149 9.91 19.02 -4.92
N GLY A 150 11.04 18.31 -4.88
CA GLY A 150 12.33 18.82 -4.41
C GLY A 150 12.50 18.84 -2.88
N ALA A 151 11.45 18.55 -2.10
CA ALA A 151 11.60 18.38 -0.65
C ALA A 151 12.30 17.05 -0.34
N VAL A 152 13.20 17.06 0.63
CA VAL A 152 14.00 15.89 1.02
C VAL A 152 14.16 15.77 2.53
N CYS A 153 14.39 14.56 3.03
CA CYS A 153 14.76 14.34 4.43
C CYS A 153 16.05 15.11 4.75
N THR A 154 16.02 15.93 5.79
CA THR A 154 17.20 16.64 6.31
C THR A 154 17.61 16.08 7.66
N SER A 155 18.91 16.03 7.95
CA SER A 155 19.39 15.68 9.29
C SER A 155 19.26 16.88 10.25
N ALA A 156 19.32 16.65 11.56
CA ALA A 156 19.29 17.74 12.55
C ALA A 156 20.43 18.75 12.36
N SER A 157 21.55 18.31 11.77
CA SER A 157 22.70 19.16 11.45
C SER A 157 22.47 20.05 10.22
N ASP A 158 21.51 19.71 9.36
CA ASP A 158 21.16 20.46 8.15
C ASP A 158 20.04 21.48 8.39
N ALA A 159 19.43 21.44 9.58
CA ALA A 159 18.35 22.36 9.93
C ALA A 159 18.90 23.78 10.12
N THR A 160 18.39 24.73 9.33
CA THR A 160 18.64 26.16 9.59
C THR A 160 17.96 26.52 10.92
N PRO A 161 18.67 27.13 11.89
CA PRO A 161 18.07 27.50 13.17
C PRO A 161 16.85 28.39 12.94
N SER A 162 15.72 28.02 13.54
CA SER A 162 14.54 28.89 13.55
C SER A 162 14.91 30.21 14.24
N PRO A 163 14.57 31.38 13.67
CA PRO A 163 14.87 32.64 14.34
C PRO A 163 14.15 32.69 15.69
N SER A 164 14.92 32.84 16.77
CA SER A 164 14.37 33.03 18.10
C SER A 164 13.43 34.23 18.11
N PRO A 165 12.22 34.12 18.70
CA PRO A 165 11.38 35.29 18.88
C PRO A 165 12.13 36.32 19.73
N THR A 166 12.23 37.54 19.23
CA THR A 166 12.81 38.67 19.97
C THR A 166 11.84 39.05 21.08
N PRO A 167 12.30 39.26 22.34
CA PRO A 167 11.43 39.65 23.45
C PRO A 167 10.73 40.99 23.23
#